data_AF-A0A7U9R4E7-F1
#
_entry.id   AF-A0A7U9R4E7-F1
#
_cell.length_a   1.000
_cell.length_b   1.000
_cell.length_c   1.000
_cell.angle_alpha   90.00
_cell.angle_beta   90.00
_cell.angle_gamma   90.00
#
_symmetry.space_group_name_H-M   'P 1'
#
loop_
_entity.id
_entity.type
_entity.pdbx_description
1 polymer ?
#
loop_
_entity_poly.entity_id
_entity_poly.type
_entity_poly.pdbx_seq_one_letter_code
_entity_poly.pdbx_strand_id
1 'polypeptide(L)'
;MDTFELFNNGKLVLPEKEAGFAGIEWSKHPTFKGVELKHIITAKDTDGKFSYHLVRIAPGSSIGNHIHETQLETHEVIKGSGRCGVSI
;
A
#
# COMPACT_ATOMS: atom_id res chain seq x y z
N MET A 1 2.97 -16.99 -11.86
CA MET A 1 2.61 -16.04 -10.79
C MET A 1 2.15 -14.76 -11.45
N ASP A 2 1.11 -14.12 -10.92
CA ASP A 2 0.68 -12.81 -11.43
C ASP A 2 1.53 -11.67 -10.84
N THR A 3 1.34 -10.45 -11.34
CA THR A 3 2.10 -9.25 -10.93
C THR A 3 2.04 -9.02 -9.42
N PHE A 4 0.88 -9.25 -8.79
CA PHE A 4 0.74 -9.08 -7.35
C PHE A 4 1.57 -10.11 -6.57
N GLU A 5 1.53 -11.39 -6.94
CA GLU A 5 2.31 -12.41 -6.24
C GLU A 5 3.82 -12.19 -6.41
N LEU A 6 4.25 -11.77 -7.59
CA LEU A 6 5.64 -11.40 -7.85
C LEU A 6 6.06 -10.18 -7.01
N PHE A 7 5.23 -9.14 -6.95
CA PHE A 7 5.51 -7.95 -6.16
C PHE A 7 5.50 -8.27 -4.66
N ASN A 8 4.52 -9.00 -4.15
CA ASN A 8 4.39 -9.37 -2.73
C ASN A 8 5.59 -10.17 -2.17
N ASN A 9 6.29 -10.89 -3.04
CA ASN A 9 7.50 -11.65 -2.72
C ASN A 9 8.78 -11.00 -3.26
N GLY A 10 8.67 -9.77 -3.76
CA GLY A 10 9.78 -8.98 -4.29
C GLY A 10 10.68 -8.42 -3.19
N LYS A 11 11.42 -7.37 -3.53
CA LYS A 11 12.37 -6.72 -2.62
C LYS A 11 12.56 -5.26 -2.94
N LEU A 12 12.90 -4.48 -1.91
CA LEU A 12 13.42 -3.12 -2.04
C LEU A 12 14.94 -3.21 -2.13
N VAL A 13 15.50 -2.58 -3.18
CA VAL A 13 16.94 -2.50 -3.39
C VAL A 13 17.34 -1.02 -3.39
N LEU A 14 18.11 -0.62 -2.39
CA LEU A 14 18.76 0.68 -2.28
C LEU A 14 20.27 0.50 -2.35
N PRO A 15 21.07 1.57 -2.58
CA PRO A 15 22.53 1.46 -2.63
C PRO A 15 23.15 0.76 -1.42
N GLU A 16 22.55 0.92 -0.24
CA GLU A 16 23.12 0.46 1.03
C GLU A 16 22.30 -0.64 1.73
N LYS A 17 21.11 -0.97 1.22
CA LYS A 17 20.25 -1.98 1.84
C LYS A 17 19.41 -2.73 0.82
N GLU A 18 19.22 -4.02 1.09
CA GLU A 18 18.23 -4.87 0.44
C GLU A 18 17.26 -5.42 1.50
N ALA A 19 15.96 -5.37 1.22
CA ALA A 19 14.93 -5.89 2.11
C ALA A 19 13.86 -6.65 1.31
N GLY A 20 13.69 -7.94 1.59
CA GLY A 20 12.66 -8.78 0.97
C GLY A 20 11.28 -8.53 1.54
N PHE A 21 10.24 -8.59 0.70
CA PHE A 21 8.86 -8.30 1.08
C PHE A 21 8.12 -9.52 1.65
N ALA A 22 8.62 -10.74 1.38
CA ALA A 22 7.97 -11.98 1.82
C ALA A 22 7.81 -12.07 3.35
N GLY A 23 8.79 -11.58 4.11
CA GLY A 23 8.78 -11.58 5.58
C GLY A 23 8.14 -10.35 6.23
N ILE A 24 7.61 -9.41 5.45
CA ILE A 24 6.89 -8.25 6.01
C ILE A 24 5.48 -8.68 6.38
N GLU A 25 5.11 -8.48 7.64
CA GLU A 25 3.76 -8.78 8.15
C GLU A 25 2.71 -7.84 7.57
N TRP A 26 1.51 -8.37 7.38
CA TRP A 26 0.33 -7.57 7.01
C TRP A 26 -0.29 -6.94 8.26
N SER A 27 -0.43 -5.62 8.26
CA SER A 27 -1.15 -4.88 9.29
C SER A 27 -2.59 -4.60 8.83
N LYS A 28 -3.57 -4.77 9.72
CA LYS A 28 -4.95 -4.33 9.45
C LYS A 28 -5.03 -2.81 9.53
N HIS A 29 -5.69 -2.18 8.56
CA HIS A 29 -5.95 -0.76 8.63
C HIS A 29 -6.85 -0.46 9.84
N PRO A 30 -6.52 0.54 10.67
CA PRO A 30 -7.28 0.81 11.91
C PRO A 30 -8.74 1.22 11.65
N THR A 31 -8.97 1.98 10.57
CA THR A 31 -10.30 2.52 10.23
C THR A 31 -11.05 1.71 9.17
N PHE A 32 -10.39 1.32 8.07
CA PHE A 32 -11.04 0.70 6.92
C PHE A 32 -11.06 -0.83 7.05
N LYS A 33 -12.23 -1.38 7.38
CA LYS A 33 -12.44 -2.83 7.46
C LYS A 33 -12.10 -3.51 6.14
N GLY A 34 -11.38 -4.64 6.23
CA GLY A 34 -11.00 -5.42 5.06
C GLY A 34 -9.84 -4.84 4.25
N VAL A 35 -9.22 -3.76 4.72
CA VAL A 35 -7.97 -3.21 4.16
C VAL A 35 -6.80 -3.64 5.03
N GLU A 36 -5.75 -4.15 4.39
CA GLU A 36 -4.51 -4.55 5.05
C GLU A 36 -3.31 -4.03 4.26
N LEU A 37 -2.23 -3.71 4.96
CA LEU A 37 -1.04 -3.07 4.40
C LEU A 37 0.22 -3.86 4.76
N LYS A 38 1.14 -3.95 3.81
CA LYS A 38 2.57 -4.12 4.10
C LYS A 38 3.23 -2.75 4.00
N HIS A 39 3.83 -2.28 5.09
CA HIS A 39 4.61 -1.04 5.07
C HIS A 39 6.00 -1.31 4.50
N ILE A 40 6.19 -1.06 3.19
CA ILE A 40 7.46 -1.28 2.49
C ILE A 40 8.44 -0.14 2.79
N ILE A 41 7.95 1.10 2.76
CA ILE A 41 8.68 2.30 3.18
C ILE A 41 7.77 3.09 4.12
N THR A 42 8.30 3.48 5.28
CA THR A 42 7.60 4.29 6.27
C THR A 42 8.07 5.74 6.23
N ALA A 43 7.32 6.65 6.86
CA ALA A 43 7.76 8.04 7.04
C ALA A 43 9.11 8.13 7.78
N LYS A 44 9.40 7.19 8.70
CA LYS A 44 10.70 7.12 9.40
C LYS A 44 11.85 6.82 8.44
N ASP A 45 11.61 6.05 7.38
CA ASP A 45 12.63 5.71 6.40
C ASP A 45 12.99 6.87 5.45
N THR A 46 12.15 7.92 5.41
CA THR A 46 12.23 8.99 4.40
C THR A 46 12.27 10.39 5.00
N ASP A 47 12.48 10.51 6.30
CA ASP A 47 12.38 11.77 7.05
C ASP A 47 11.05 12.50 6.79
N GLY A 48 9.95 11.74 6.69
CA GLY A 48 8.61 12.24 6.47
C GLY A 48 8.28 12.65 5.03
N LYS A 49 9.17 12.44 4.07
CA LYS A 49 8.95 12.85 2.67
C LYS A 49 7.88 12.02 1.97
N PHE A 50 7.88 10.72 2.17
CA PHE A 50 6.86 9.82 1.61
C PHE A 50 6.81 8.47 2.32
N SER A 51 5.76 7.72 2.05
CA SER A 51 5.64 6.32 2.44
C SER A 51 5.17 5.50 1.24
N TYR A 52 5.43 4.20 1.26
CA TYR A 52 5.01 3.29 0.19
C TYR A 52 4.52 1.99 0.79
N HIS A 53 3.34 1.57 0.35
CA HIS A 53 2.63 0.44 0.92
C HIS A 53 2.14 -0.48 -0.17
N LEU A 54 2.25 -1.79 0.06
CA LEU A 54 1.45 -2.75 -0.69
C LEU A 54 0.13 -2.94 0.06
N VAL A 55 -0.99 -2.70 -0.61
CA VAL A 55 -2.31 -2.73 0.01
C VAL A 55 -3.13 -3.86 -0.60
N ARG A 56 -3.86 -4.60 0.23
CA ARG A 56 -4.91 -5.53 -0.20
C ARG A 56 -6.25 -5.08 0.35
N ILE A 57 -7.28 -5.17 -0.49
CA ILE A 57 -8.65 -4.80 -0.15
C ILE A 57 -9.53 -6.01 -0.41
N ALA A 58 -10.24 -6.48 0.62
CA ALA A 58 -11.16 -7.60 0.51
C ALA A 58 -12.36 -7.24 -0.40
N PRO A 59 -12.98 -8.22 -1.09
CA PRO A 59 -14.17 -7.98 -1.90
C PRO A 59 -15.27 -7.25 -1.12
N GLY A 60 -15.85 -6.21 -1.72
CA GLY A 60 -16.90 -5.39 -1.10
C GLY A 60 -16.40 -4.41 -0.02
N SER A 61 -15.08 -4.36 0.25
CA SER A 61 -14.47 -3.36 1.12
C SER A 61 -13.92 -2.19 0.30
N SER A 62 -13.65 -1.07 0.96
CA SER A 62 -13.11 0.13 0.32
C SER A 62 -12.20 0.91 1.26
N ILE A 63 -11.28 1.66 0.66
CA ILE A 63 -10.67 2.82 1.32
C ILE A 63 -11.71 3.93 1.18
N GLY A 64 -12.32 4.32 2.29
CA GLY A 64 -13.45 5.25 2.30
C GLY A 64 -13.02 6.67 1.93
N ASN A 65 -13.99 7.60 1.91
CA ASN A 65 -13.71 9.02 1.69
C ASN A 65 -12.75 9.55 2.77
N HIS A 66 -11.65 10.15 2.34
CA HIS A 66 -10.72 10.86 3.20
C HIS A 66 -9.99 11.93 2.38
N ILE A 67 -9.40 12.90 3.08
CA ILE A 67 -8.72 14.05 2.48
C ILE A 67 -7.33 14.13 3.08
N HIS A 68 -6.33 14.21 2.20
CA HIS A 68 -4.97 14.61 2.55
C HIS A 68 -4.80 16.09 2.19
N GLU A 69 -4.92 17.00 3.16
CA GLU A 69 -4.92 18.45 2.88
C GLU A 69 -3.59 18.96 2.29
N THR A 70 -2.48 18.31 2.65
CA THR A 70 -1.12 18.76 2.32
C THR A 70 -0.29 17.73 1.58
N GLN A 71 -0.85 16.55 1.29
CA GLN A 71 -0.12 15.41 0.75
C GLN A 71 -0.82 14.87 -0.50
N LEU A 72 -0.02 14.41 -1.46
CA LEU A 72 -0.51 13.65 -2.60
C LEU A 72 -0.46 12.16 -2.26
N GLU A 73 -1.55 11.46 -2.54
CA GLU A 73 -1.62 9.99 -2.46
C GLU A 73 -1.95 9.41 -3.84
N THR A 74 -1.27 8.33 -4.21
CA THR A 74 -1.48 7.63 -5.48
C THR A 74 -1.71 6.14 -5.24
N HIS A 75 -2.60 5.56 -6.04
CA HIS A 75 -2.94 4.15 -5.99
C HIS A 75 -2.76 3.50 -7.36
N GLU A 76 -1.97 2.44 -7.43
CA GLU A 76 -1.79 1.63 -8.64
C GLU A 76 -2.38 0.22 -8.44
N VAL A 77 -3.27 -0.19 -9.35
CA VAL A 77 -3.93 -1.49 -9.28
C VAL A 77 -3.07 -2.53 -10.00
N ILE A 78 -2.41 -3.41 -9.24
CA ILE A 78 -1.55 -4.47 -9.78
C ILE A 78 -2.25 -5.84 -9.89
N LYS A 79 -3.47 -5.99 -9.33
CA LYS A 79 -4.35 -7.17 -9.45
C LYS A 79 -5.78 -6.84 -9.04
N GLY A 80 -6.76 -7.48 -9.69
CA GLY A 80 -8.18 -7.25 -9.43
C GLY A 80 -8.71 -5.97 -10.08
N SER A 81 -9.81 -5.44 -9.56
CA SER A 81 -10.45 -4.23 -10.08
C SER A 81 -11.21 -3.50 -8.98
N GLY A 82 -11.28 -2.18 -9.07
CA GLY A 82 -12.09 -1.33 -8.20
C GLY A 82 -12.63 -0.13 -8.97
N ARG A 83 -13.49 0.65 -8.31
CA ARG A 83 -13.93 1.95 -8.81
C ARG A 83 -13.49 3.02 -7.82
N CYS A 84 -12.81 4.03 -8.33
CA CYS A 84 -12.53 5.26 -7.59
C CYS A 84 -13.44 6.35 -8.14
N GLY A 85 -14.05 7.12 -7.26
CA GLY A 85 -14.92 8.23 -7.63
C GLY A 85 -15.07 9.19 -6.47
N VAL A 86 -15.19 10.47 -6.81
CA VAL A 86 -15.60 11.51 -5.87
C VAL A 86 -17.08 11.76 -6.13
N SER A 87 -17.92 11.52 -5.12
CA SER A 87 -19.32 11.94 -5.18
C SER A 87 -19.36 13.43 -4.84
N ILE A 88 -19.72 14.24 -5.84
CA ILE A 88 -19.97 15.68 -5.74
C ILE A 88 -21.44 15.92 -5.40
#